data_AF-A0A024VNN4-F1
#
_entry.id   AF-A0A024VNN4-F1
#
_cell.length_a   1.000
_cell.length_b   1.000
_cell.length_c   1.000
_cell.angle_alpha   90.00
_cell.angle_beta   90.00
_cell.angle_gamma   90.00
#
_symmetry.space_group_name_H-M   'P 1'
#
loop_
_entity.id
_entity.type
_entity.pdbx_description
1 polymer ?
#
loop_
_entity_poly.entity_id
_entity_poly.type
_entity_poly.pdbx_seq_one_letter_code
_entity_poly.pdbx_strand_id
1 'polypeptide(L)'
;MLRIGKNKAKGSLFIKKCYYTNNSKGWLREYVYTKYRISLPNIENVKYDDIYLSCPSRDDFYVFTKKVPIFLRYLKLITSLENRTNDFIDFTKKCENGLNVEKDVYLTKEELLDIMFINGYSTKEMNALDLSFCSTYQFHYPEISVLFNLDEEDVYKYCLKKRSENPQTLVHLKYEKEKNMLSSYGLIFVFLYFGLNNLVLCNAWFLSKTIPFFSVFYMLGSYFYKDIQKYINKDINLMIDENNKNKLLAEDIIYKQLKLFSKDTECTEQLISFKQYCNKKL
;
A
#
# COMPACT_ATOMS: atom_id res chain seq x y z
N MET A 1 -61.90 -2.03 11.09
CA MET A 1 -61.24 -3.35 10.95
C MET A 1 -60.64 -3.45 9.55
N LEU A 2 -59.31 -3.37 9.43
CA LEU A 2 -58.43 -4.10 8.51
C LEU A 2 -57.04 -3.45 8.59
N ARG A 3 -56.11 -4.20 9.19
CA ARG A 3 -54.67 -3.90 9.29
C ARG A 3 -53.98 -4.27 7.96
N ILE A 4 -52.71 -3.82 7.87
CA ILE A 4 -51.61 -4.26 6.97
C ILE A 4 -51.38 -3.25 5.82
N GLY A 5 -50.18 -2.71 5.57
CA GLY A 5 -48.86 -3.09 6.05
C GLY A 5 -47.86 -1.93 6.07
N LYS A 6 -47.15 -1.85 7.19
CA LYS A 6 -45.79 -1.33 7.27
C LYS A 6 -44.92 -2.13 6.31
N ASN A 7 -44.25 -1.47 5.39
CA ASN A 7 -42.88 -1.75 4.93
C ASN A 7 -42.55 -0.80 3.78
N LYS A 8 -42.30 0.48 4.12
CA LYS A 8 -41.45 1.31 3.27
C LYS A 8 -40.08 0.66 3.31
N ALA A 9 -39.74 -0.09 2.28
CA ALA A 9 -38.37 -0.50 2.00
C ALA A 9 -37.53 0.78 1.90
N LYS A 10 -36.93 1.19 3.03
CA LYS A 10 -35.79 2.09 3.05
C LYS A 10 -34.61 1.30 2.51
N GLY A 11 -34.61 1.09 1.19
CA GLY A 11 -33.43 0.70 0.45
C GLY A 11 -32.50 1.89 0.44
N SER A 12 -31.78 2.10 1.53
CA SER A 12 -30.66 3.02 1.55
C SER A 12 -29.52 2.34 0.78
N LEU A 13 -29.59 2.41 -0.56
CA LEU A 13 -28.43 2.31 -1.43
C LEU A 13 -27.55 3.54 -1.15
N PHE A 14 -26.94 3.58 0.02
CA PHE A 14 -25.76 4.40 0.24
C PHE A 14 -24.67 3.75 -0.60
N ILE A 15 -24.57 4.20 -1.85
CA ILE A 15 -23.32 4.11 -2.60
C ILE A 15 -22.33 4.93 -1.77
N LYS A 16 -21.63 4.27 -0.84
CA LYS A 16 -20.47 4.87 -0.18
C LYS A 16 -19.51 5.18 -1.32
N LYS A 17 -19.40 6.45 -1.68
CA LYS A 17 -18.32 6.92 -2.55
C LYS A 17 -17.02 6.64 -1.79
N CYS A 18 -16.35 5.55 -2.14
CA CYS A 18 -15.00 5.29 -1.70
C CYS A 18 -14.09 6.26 -2.47
N TYR A 19 -13.57 7.26 -1.75
CA TYR A 19 -12.55 8.15 -2.28
C TYR A 19 -11.20 7.50 -2.04
N TYR A 20 -10.53 7.09 -3.10
CA TYR A 20 -9.15 6.62 -3.04
C TYR A 20 -8.19 7.78 -3.18
N THR A 21 -7.19 7.84 -2.31
CA THR A 21 -6.09 8.80 -2.38
C THR A 21 -4.86 8.10 -2.97
N ASN A 22 -4.06 8.83 -3.74
CA ASN A 22 -2.76 8.31 -4.14
C ASN A 22 -1.80 8.40 -2.95
N ASN A 23 -1.53 7.24 -2.32
CA ASN A 23 -0.66 7.13 -1.15
C ASN A 23 0.79 6.79 -1.51
N SER A 24 1.13 6.66 -2.80
CA SER A 24 2.46 6.23 -3.21
C SER A 24 3.54 7.21 -2.75
N LYS A 25 4.57 6.68 -2.08
CA LYS A 25 5.79 7.44 -1.78
C LYS A 25 6.63 7.57 -3.05
N GLY A 26 6.51 8.69 -3.73
CA GLY A 26 7.35 9.02 -4.89
C GLY A 26 6.58 9.52 -6.10
N TRP A 27 7.34 9.78 -7.16
CA TRP A 27 6.86 10.38 -8.38
C TRP A 27 6.06 9.38 -9.22
N LEU A 28 5.13 9.91 -10.03
CA LEU A 28 4.33 9.14 -10.97
C LEU A 28 5.24 8.27 -11.86
N ARG A 29 5.11 6.95 -11.72
CA ARG A 29 5.71 6.00 -12.66
C ARG A 29 4.73 5.80 -13.82
N GLU A 30 5.20 6.07 -15.03
CA GLU A 30 4.44 5.79 -16.24
C GLU A 30 4.57 4.30 -16.60
N TYR A 31 3.44 3.63 -16.80
CA TYR A 31 3.40 2.23 -17.21
C TYR A 31 2.89 2.12 -18.65
N VAL A 32 3.48 1.23 -19.43
CA VAL A 32 3.00 0.85 -20.75
C VAL A 32 2.47 -0.57 -20.67
N TYR A 33 1.21 -0.77 -21.05
CA TYR A 33 0.60 -2.10 -21.03
C TYR A 33 1.26 -3.03 -22.05
N THR A 34 1.15 -4.33 -21.80
CA THR A 34 1.54 -5.36 -22.76
C THR A 34 0.32 -6.16 -23.20
N LYS A 35 0.47 -6.96 -24.25
CA LYS A 35 -0.58 -7.90 -24.68
C LYS A 35 -0.74 -9.11 -23.75
N TYR A 36 0.15 -9.28 -22.76
CA TYR A 36 0.16 -10.42 -21.87
C TYR A 36 -0.54 -10.10 -20.55
N ARG A 37 -1.28 -11.07 -20.02
CA ARG A 37 -1.89 -10.97 -18.68
C ARG A 37 -0.89 -11.35 -17.60
N ILE A 38 -1.09 -10.82 -16.40
CA ILE A 38 -0.35 -11.23 -15.22
C ILE A 38 -0.67 -12.70 -14.96
N SER A 39 0.37 -13.52 -14.78
CA SER A 39 0.25 -14.93 -14.43
C SER A 39 0.98 -15.18 -13.12
N LEU A 40 0.32 -15.87 -12.20
CA LEU A 40 0.82 -16.19 -10.87
C LEU A 40 0.62 -17.70 -10.61
N PRO A 41 1.38 -18.28 -9.66
CA PRO A 41 1.27 -19.71 -9.34
C PRO A 41 -0.17 -20.10 -8.97
N ASN A 42 -0.60 -21.29 -9.42
CA ASN A 42 -1.91 -21.81 -9.05
C ASN A 42 -1.88 -22.29 -7.58
N ILE A 43 -2.73 -21.70 -6.74
CA ILE A 43 -2.91 -22.08 -5.35
C ILE A 43 -4.38 -22.39 -5.15
N GLU A 44 -4.68 -23.53 -4.52
CA GLU A 44 -6.05 -23.93 -4.23
C GLU A 44 -6.75 -22.88 -3.34
N ASN A 45 -8.01 -22.57 -3.67
CA ASN A 45 -8.85 -21.61 -2.94
C ASN A 45 -8.30 -20.17 -2.86
N VAL A 46 -7.40 -19.78 -3.75
CA VAL A 46 -6.87 -18.41 -3.82
C VAL A 46 -7.24 -17.73 -5.14
N LYS A 47 -7.62 -16.47 -5.04
CA LYS A 47 -7.76 -15.55 -6.16
C LYS A 47 -6.76 -14.40 -6.01
N TYR A 48 -6.12 -14.02 -7.10
CA TYR A 48 -5.29 -12.83 -7.16
C TYR A 48 -6.12 -11.63 -7.64
N ASP A 49 -6.12 -10.54 -6.89
CA ASP A 49 -6.84 -9.32 -7.28
C ASP A 49 -6.10 -8.06 -6.80
N ASP A 50 -6.51 -6.90 -7.33
CA ASP A 50 -6.03 -5.60 -6.88
C ASP A 50 -6.79 -5.15 -5.61
N ILE A 51 -6.07 -4.55 -4.66
CA ILE A 51 -6.62 -4.17 -3.35
C ILE A 51 -7.71 -3.08 -3.45
N TYR A 52 -7.58 -2.14 -4.38
CA TYR A 52 -8.54 -1.05 -4.54
C TYR A 52 -9.77 -1.48 -5.34
N LEU A 53 -9.60 -2.38 -6.30
CA LEU A 53 -10.72 -2.94 -7.07
C LEU A 53 -11.55 -3.94 -6.26
N SER A 54 -10.90 -4.78 -5.47
CA SER A 54 -11.59 -5.82 -4.68
C SER A 54 -12.16 -5.29 -3.36
N CYS A 55 -11.59 -4.22 -2.79
CA CYS A 55 -12.01 -3.65 -1.50
C CYS A 55 -12.12 -4.71 -0.39
N PRO A 56 -11.09 -5.53 -0.15
CA PRO A 56 -11.23 -6.72 0.69
C PRO A 56 -11.43 -6.33 2.16
N SER A 57 -12.31 -7.07 2.84
CA SER A 57 -12.37 -7.10 4.29
C SER A 57 -11.30 -8.04 4.87
N ARG A 58 -11.11 -8.03 6.19
CA ARG A 58 -10.13 -8.91 6.86
C ARG A 58 -10.40 -10.39 6.56
N ASP A 59 -11.66 -10.78 6.52
CA ASP A 59 -12.06 -12.17 6.31
C ASP A 59 -11.86 -12.64 4.86
N ASP A 60 -11.75 -11.72 3.90
CA ASP A 60 -11.56 -12.03 2.48
C ASP A 60 -10.10 -12.37 2.15
N PHE A 61 -9.15 -11.97 3.00
CA PHE A 61 -7.74 -12.29 2.81
C PHE A 61 -7.46 -13.78 2.99
N TYR A 62 -6.57 -14.30 2.16
CA TYR A 62 -6.09 -15.68 2.32
C TYR A 62 -5.20 -15.79 3.57
N VAL A 63 -5.52 -16.75 4.44
CA VAL A 63 -4.77 -17.02 5.67
C VAL A 63 -3.83 -18.20 5.43
N PHE A 64 -2.59 -18.07 5.84
CA PHE A 64 -1.60 -19.14 5.78
C PHE A 64 -0.87 -19.30 7.11
N THR A 65 -0.26 -20.46 7.31
CA THR A 65 0.53 -20.75 8.52
C THR A 65 2.00 -20.43 8.27
N LYS A 66 2.51 -19.39 8.91
CA LYS A 66 3.90 -18.94 8.82
C LYS A 66 4.76 -19.58 9.92
N LYS A 67 5.92 -20.14 9.54
CA LYS A 67 6.92 -20.61 10.50
C LYS A 67 7.79 -19.43 10.96
N VAL A 68 7.84 -19.20 12.27
CA VAL A 68 8.49 -18.02 12.88
C VAL A 68 9.64 -18.34 13.87
N PRO A 69 10.47 -19.39 13.70
CA PRO A 69 11.50 -19.73 14.71
C PRO A 69 12.60 -18.65 14.84
N ILE A 70 12.98 -18.01 13.74
CA ILE A 70 13.97 -16.92 13.73
C ILE A 70 13.41 -15.70 14.47
N PHE A 71 12.15 -15.36 14.18
CA PHE A 71 11.46 -14.27 14.85
C PHE A 71 11.31 -14.53 16.36
N LEU A 72 10.94 -15.75 16.77
CA LEU A 72 10.85 -16.09 18.20
C LEU A 72 12.20 -15.97 18.92
N ARG A 73 13.31 -16.33 18.27
CA ARG A 73 14.65 -16.13 18.85
C ARG A 73 14.95 -14.65 19.06
N TYR A 74 14.63 -13.82 18.08
CA TYR A 74 14.81 -12.38 18.17
C TYR A 74 13.89 -11.76 19.24
N LEU A 75 12.62 -12.16 19.26
CA LEU A 75 11.64 -11.70 20.24
C LEU A 75 12.07 -12.07 21.68
N LYS A 76 12.63 -13.27 21.88
CA LYS A 76 13.18 -13.66 23.19
C LYS A 76 14.29 -12.73 23.66
N LEU A 77 15.17 -12.30 22.75
CA LEU A 77 16.23 -11.33 23.06
C LEU A 77 15.62 -9.99 23.48
N ILE A 78 14.73 -9.42 22.66
CA ILE A 78 14.13 -8.10 22.91
C ILE A 78 13.31 -8.08 24.20
N THR A 79 12.42 -9.07 24.38
CA THR A 79 11.59 -9.17 25.60
C THR A 79 12.41 -9.37 26.88
N SER A 80 13.59 -9.99 26.78
CA SER A 80 14.53 -10.09 27.91
C SER A 80 15.25 -8.78 28.22
N LEU A 81 15.55 -7.96 27.21
CA LEU A 81 16.14 -6.62 27.39
C LEU A 81 15.12 -5.62 27.94
N GLU A 82 13.85 -5.74 27.53
CA GLU A 82 12.74 -4.85 27.92
C GLU A 82 11.98 -5.32 29.17
N ASN A 83 12.41 -6.41 29.81
CA ASN A 83 11.79 -7.00 31.01
C ASN A 83 10.29 -7.37 30.86
N ARG A 84 9.88 -7.84 29.68
CA ARG A 84 8.49 -8.24 29.36
C ARG A 84 8.39 -9.68 28.84
N THR A 85 8.91 -10.60 29.64
CA THR A 85 8.99 -12.04 29.29
C THR A 85 7.62 -12.70 29.13
N ASN A 86 6.55 -12.14 29.73
CA ASN A 86 5.19 -12.65 29.59
C ASN A 86 4.69 -12.59 28.14
N ASP A 87 4.96 -11.50 27.42
CA ASP A 87 4.57 -11.33 26.01
C ASP A 87 5.19 -12.42 25.13
N PHE A 88 6.43 -12.79 25.42
CA PHE A 88 7.10 -13.89 24.72
C PHE A 88 6.40 -15.23 24.99
N ILE A 89 6.03 -15.50 26.24
CA ILE A 89 5.33 -16.73 26.62
C ILE A 89 3.95 -16.80 25.95
N ASP A 90 3.21 -15.69 25.93
CA ASP A 90 1.87 -15.66 25.35
C ASP A 90 1.92 -15.75 23.82
N PHE A 91 2.88 -15.09 23.18
CA PHE A 91 3.06 -15.18 21.74
C PHE A 91 3.60 -16.55 21.29
N THR A 92 4.48 -17.18 22.08
CA THR A 92 4.96 -18.54 21.77
C THR A 92 3.82 -19.56 21.83
N LYS A 93 2.93 -19.48 22.84
CA LYS A 93 1.70 -20.30 22.90
C LYS A 93 0.82 -20.09 21.66
N LYS A 94 0.64 -18.83 21.22
CA LYS A 94 -0.11 -18.50 20.00
C LYS A 94 0.52 -19.10 18.73
N CYS A 95 1.83 -19.32 18.73
CA CYS A 95 2.60 -19.77 17.57
C CYS A 95 3.06 -21.24 17.61
N GLU A 96 2.60 -22.06 18.55
CA GLU A 96 3.09 -23.44 18.75
C GLU A 96 3.03 -24.30 17.47
N ASN A 97 1.95 -24.17 16.69
CA ASN A 97 1.75 -24.87 15.42
C ASN A 97 2.11 -24.02 14.18
N GLY A 98 2.79 -22.89 14.40
CA GLY A 98 2.98 -21.83 13.41
C GLY A 98 1.95 -20.70 13.57
N LEU A 99 2.31 -19.52 13.06
CA LEU A 99 1.48 -18.33 13.14
C LEU A 99 0.47 -18.32 12.00
N ASN A 100 -0.81 -18.46 12.30
CA ASN A 100 -1.88 -18.28 11.31
C ASN A 100 -2.13 -16.79 11.10
N VAL A 101 -1.88 -16.31 9.88
CA VAL A 101 -1.97 -14.88 9.55
C VAL A 101 -2.34 -14.66 8.08
N GLU A 102 -2.96 -13.52 7.80
CA GLU A 102 -3.31 -13.04 6.47
C GLU A 102 -2.05 -12.80 5.63
N LYS A 103 -1.98 -13.41 4.44
CA LYS A 103 -0.73 -13.53 3.67
C LYS A 103 -0.12 -12.21 3.21
N ASP A 104 -0.94 -11.29 2.73
CA ASP A 104 -0.45 -10.03 2.14
C ASP A 104 -0.56 -8.84 3.09
N VAL A 105 -0.73 -9.08 4.39
CA VAL A 105 -0.76 -8.02 5.40
C VAL A 105 0.56 -8.01 6.18
N TYR A 106 1.56 -7.38 5.58
CA TYR A 106 2.92 -7.33 6.10
C TYR A 106 3.65 -6.02 5.76
N LEU A 107 4.77 -5.81 6.46
CA LEU A 107 5.82 -4.86 6.12
C LEU A 107 7.07 -5.60 5.64
N THR A 108 7.76 -5.03 4.65
CA THR A 108 9.08 -5.54 4.28
C THR A 108 10.12 -5.13 5.33
N LYS A 109 11.27 -5.84 5.36
CA LYS A 109 12.38 -5.46 6.24
C LYS A 109 12.84 -4.02 6.01
N GLU A 110 12.97 -3.62 4.74
CA GLU A 110 13.39 -2.27 4.35
C GLU A 110 12.40 -1.22 4.86
N GLU A 111 11.09 -1.44 4.65
CA GLU A 111 10.06 -0.54 5.17
C GLU A 111 10.10 -0.41 6.69
N LEU A 112 10.33 -1.51 7.40
CA LEU A 112 10.43 -1.49 8.86
C LEU A 112 11.68 -0.75 9.34
N LEU A 113 12.82 -0.96 8.69
CA LEU A 113 14.08 -0.26 9.00
C LEU A 113 13.95 1.25 8.75
N ASP A 114 13.30 1.66 7.65
CA ASP A 114 13.02 3.08 7.37
C ASP A 114 12.15 3.70 8.46
N ILE A 115 11.13 2.97 8.95
CA ILE A 115 10.27 3.42 10.03
C ILE A 115 11.06 3.54 11.34
N MET A 116 11.90 2.56 11.65
CA MET A 116 12.77 2.60 12.84
C MET A 116 13.73 3.80 12.78
N PHE A 117 14.31 4.07 11.61
CA PHE A 117 15.19 5.21 11.40
C PHE A 117 14.49 6.54 11.62
N ILE A 118 13.32 6.74 10.99
CA ILE A 118 12.54 7.98 11.13
C ILE A 118 12.10 8.22 12.58
N ASN A 119 11.80 7.15 13.32
CA ASN A 119 11.40 7.23 14.73
C ASN A 119 12.57 7.29 15.72
N GLY A 120 13.82 7.33 15.24
CA GLY A 120 15.00 7.55 16.09
C GLY A 120 15.48 6.33 16.87
N TYR A 121 15.20 5.11 16.38
CA TYR A 121 15.81 3.90 16.94
C TYR A 121 17.33 3.93 16.77
N SER A 122 18.05 3.28 17.68
CA SER A 122 19.51 3.30 17.66
C SER A 122 20.06 2.50 16.48
N THR A 123 21.23 2.92 15.97
CA THR A 123 21.93 2.19 14.90
C THR A 123 22.25 0.74 15.30
N LYS A 124 22.44 0.48 16.60
CA LYS A 124 22.68 -0.87 17.13
C LYS A 124 21.44 -1.76 16.99
N GLU A 125 20.25 -1.25 17.35
CA GLU A 125 18.99 -1.98 17.20
C GLU A 125 18.65 -2.24 15.73
N MET A 126 18.84 -1.22 14.88
CA MET A 126 18.64 -1.36 13.44
C MET A 126 19.58 -2.42 12.84
N ASN A 127 20.87 -2.40 13.21
CA ASN A 127 21.84 -3.40 12.76
C ASN A 127 21.50 -4.80 13.29
N ALA A 128 21.02 -4.91 14.53
CA ALA A 128 20.61 -6.19 15.10
C ALA A 128 19.45 -6.80 14.30
N LEU A 129 18.46 -5.99 13.92
CA LEU A 129 17.34 -6.44 13.08
C LEU A 129 17.83 -6.81 11.67
N ASP A 130 18.65 -5.96 11.05
CA ASP A 130 19.14 -6.18 9.69
C ASP A 130 19.96 -7.47 9.55
N LEU A 131 20.80 -7.79 10.54
CA LEU A 131 21.60 -9.02 10.59
C LEU A 131 20.77 -10.27 10.93
N SER A 132 19.68 -10.11 11.69
CA SER A 132 18.86 -11.24 12.15
C SER A 132 17.92 -11.77 11.07
N PHE A 133 17.50 -10.92 10.12
CA PHE A 133 16.49 -11.25 9.13
C PHE A 133 16.97 -11.05 7.68
N CYS A 134 16.62 -11.99 6.81
CA CYS A 134 16.89 -11.86 5.37
C CYS A 134 16.15 -10.66 4.75
N SER A 135 16.67 -10.14 3.65
CA SER A 135 16.06 -9.03 2.89
C SER A 135 14.63 -9.31 2.43
N THR A 136 14.32 -10.58 2.11
CA THR A 136 13.00 -11.03 1.67
C THR A 136 12.03 -11.32 2.81
N TYR A 137 12.43 -11.15 4.08
CA TYR A 137 11.57 -11.44 5.22
C TYR A 137 10.43 -10.41 5.30
N GLN A 138 9.22 -10.93 5.52
CA GLN A 138 7.98 -10.14 5.61
C GLN A 138 7.45 -10.18 7.03
N PHE A 139 7.50 -9.06 7.73
CA PHE A 139 7.00 -8.92 9.10
C PHE A 139 5.49 -8.72 9.06
N HIS A 140 4.74 -9.66 9.62
CA HIS A 140 3.27 -9.56 9.66
C HIS A 140 2.82 -8.77 10.87
N TYR A 141 1.59 -8.25 10.84
CA TYR A 141 1.08 -7.38 11.90
C TYR A 141 1.14 -7.99 13.33
N PRO A 142 0.95 -9.30 13.59
CA PRO A 142 1.09 -9.84 14.94
C PRO A 142 2.55 -9.83 15.42
N GLU A 143 3.51 -10.04 14.51
CA GLU A 143 4.93 -9.99 14.81
C GLU A 143 5.34 -8.57 15.23
N ILE A 144 4.88 -7.57 14.46
CA ILE A 144 5.19 -6.16 14.72
C ILE A 144 4.49 -5.69 16.01
N SER A 145 3.24 -6.09 16.22
CA SER A 145 2.47 -5.77 17.44
C SER A 145 3.20 -6.23 18.69
N VAL A 146 3.64 -7.49 18.75
CA VAL A 146 4.37 -8.01 19.91
C VAL A 146 5.80 -7.48 19.99
N LEU A 147 6.45 -7.20 18.86
CA LEU A 147 7.80 -6.64 18.87
C LEU A 147 7.83 -5.24 19.50
N PHE A 148 6.85 -4.38 19.20
CA PHE A 148 6.83 -2.98 19.66
C PHE A 148 5.78 -2.69 20.75
N ASN A 149 5.10 -3.72 21.27
CA ASN A 149 4.02 -3.58 22.25
C ASN A 149 2.93 -2.60 21.79
N LEU A 150 2.39 -2.84 20.60
CA LEU A 150 1.34 -2.04 19.96
C LEU A 150 0.08 -2.88 19.74
N ASP A 151 -1.08 -2.23 19.61
CA ASP A 151 -2.34 -2.92 19.33
C ASP A 151 -2.35 -3.57 17.94
N GLU A 152 -2.76 -4.84 17.86
CA GLU A 152 -2.79 -5.61 16.60
C GLU A 152 -3.64 -4.93 15.51
N GLU A 153 -4.74 -4.27 15.89
CA GLU A 153 -5.65 -3.61 14.95
C GLU A 153 -5.00 -2.40 14.26
N ASP A 154 -4.24 -1.60 15.01
CA ASP A 154 -3.59 -0.41 14.47
C ASP A 154 -2.42 -0.80 13.57
N VAL A 155 -1.67 -1.83 13.96
CA VAL A 155 -0.60 -2.39 13.13
C VAL A 155 -1.18 -3.02 11.85
N TYR A 156 -2.32 -3.69 11.94
CA TYR A 156 -3.03 -4.23 10.77
C TYR A 156 -3.41 -3.12 9.78
N LYS A 157 -4.05 -2.04 10.27
CA LYS A 157 -4.40 -0.86 9.46
C LYS A 157 -3.17 -0.22 8.83
N TYR A 158 -2.08 -0.14 9.58
CA TYR A 158 -0.81 0.40 9.09
C TYR A 158 -0.22 -0.46 7.97
N CYS A 159 -0.19 -1.79 8.14
CA CYS A 159 0.29 -2.72 7.12
C CYS A 159 -0.55 -2.60 5.84
N LEU A 160 -1.88 -2.56 5.95
CA LEU A 160 -2.75 -2.35 4.80
C LEU A 160 -2.50 -1.01 4.10
N LYS A 161 -2.33 0.07 4.88
CA LYS A 161 -1.96 1.37 4.32
C LYS A 161 -0.64 1.28 3.55
N LYS A 162 0.37 0.58 4.07
CA LYS A 162 1.64 0.36 3.38
C LYS A 162 1.52 -0.45 2.11
N ARG A 163 0.73 -1.52 2.10
CA ARG A 163 0.41 -2.25 0.87
C ARG A 163 -0.31 -1.35 -0.14
N SER A 164 -1.18 -0.45 0.31
CA SER A 164 -1.88 0.53 -0.53
C SER A 164 -0.97 1.59 -1.16
N GLU A 165 0.24 1.83 -0.60
CA GLU A 165 1.26 2.70 -1.23
C GLU A 165 1.83 2.05 -2.50
N ASN A 166 1.78 0.72 -2.62
CA ASN A 166 2.28 -0.07 -3.74
C ASN A 166 1.19 -0.99 -4.34
N PRO A 167 0.12 -0.43 -4.94
CA PRO A 167 -1.01 -1.23 -5.43
C PRO A 167 -0.68 -2.11 -6.64
N GLN A 168 0.50 -1.97 -7.25
CA GLN A 168 0.88 -2.76 -8.42
C GLN A 168 1.03 -4.26 -8.09
N THR A 169 1.26 -4.60 -6.82
CA THR A 169 1.33 -5.99 -6.37
C THR A 169 -0.06 -6.52 -6.05
N LEU A 170 -0.50 -7.54 -6.77
CA LEU A 170 -1.76 -8.23 -6.51
C LEU A 170 -1.72 -8.93 -5.14
N VAL A 171 -2.88 -8.99 -4.49
CA VAL A 171 -3.09 -9.66 -3.19
C VAL A 171 -3.80 -11.00 -3.37
N HIS A 172 -3.52 -11.92 -2.45
CA HIS A 172 -4.11 -13.24 -2.31
C HIS A 172 -5.39 -13.13 -1.48
N LEU A 173 -6.51 -13.27 -2.16
CA LEU A 173 -7.84 -13.33 -1.57
C LEU A 173 -8.35 -14.77 -1.57
N LYS A 174 -9.27 -15.07 -0.69
CA LYS A 174 -10.01 -16.34 -0.73
C LYS A 174 -10.82 -16.40 -2.02
N TYR A 175 -10.76 -17.54 -2.68
CA TYR A 175 -11.55 -17.78 -3.88
C TYR A 175 -13.02 -17.99 -3.49
N GLU A 176 -13.87 -17.05 -3.91
CA GLU A 176 -15.32 -17.25 -3.90
C GLU A 176 -15.81 -17.69 -5.28
N LYS A 177 -16.74 -18.65 -5.30
CA LYS A 177 -17.43 -19.01 -6.55
C LYS A 177 -18.24 -17.82 -7.05
N GLU A 178 -18.24 -17.65 -8.37
CA GLU A 178 -19.01 -16.58 -9.02
C GLU A 178 -20.51 -16.69 -8.69
N LYS A 179 -21.10 -15.55 -8.32
CA LYS A 179 -22.51 -15.44 -7.95
C LYS A 179 -23.33 -15.02 -9.18
N ASN A 180 -24.60 -15.40 -9.21
CA ASN A 180 -25.60 -14.94 -10.19
C ASN A 180 -25.40 -15.37 -11.67
N MET A 181 -24.65 -16.45 -11.93
CA MET A 181 -24.37 -16.93 -13.30
C MET A 181 -25.61 -17.10 -14.19
N LEU A 182 -26.69 -17.71 -13.68
CA LEU A 182 -27.91 -17.94 -14.46
C LEU A 182 -28.62 -16.64 -14.83
N SER A 183 -28.68 -15.68 -13.89
CA SER A 183 -29.25 -14.37 -14.14
C SER A 183 -28.42 -13.59 -15.14
N SER A 184 -27.09 -13.61 -15.00
CA SER A 184 -26.17 -12.96 -15.93
C SER A 184 -26.31 -13.54 -17.34
N TYR A 185 -26.43 -14.87 -17.46
CA TYR A 185 -26.68 -15.54 -18.73
C TYR A 185 -27.99 -15.09 -19.38
N GLY A 186 -29.10 -15.09 -18.63
CA GLY A 186 -30.40 -14.64 -19.14
C GLY A 186 -30.37 -13.18 -19.63
N LEU A 187 -29.71 -12.29 -18.88
CA LEU A 187 -29.57 -10.88 -19.27
C LEU A 187 -28.72 -10.71 -20.54
N ILE A 188 -27.60 -11.41 -20.65
CA ILE A 188 -26.76 -11.39 -21.85
C ILE A 188 -27.55 -11.91 -23.06
N PHE A 189 -28.30 -13.00 -22.88
CA PHE A 189 -29.14 -13.57 -23.94
C PHE A 189 -30.18 -12.56 -24.44
N VAL A 190 -30.94 -11.96 -23.52
CA VAL A 190 -31.95 -10.94 -23.86
C VAL A 190 -31.31 -9.75 -24.58
N PHE A 191 -30.17 -9.26 -24.09
CA PHE A 191 -29.43 -8.17 -24.70
C PHE A 191 -28.99 -8.49 -26.13
N LEU A 192 -28.41 -9.67 -26.36
CA LEU A 192 -27.98 -10.09 -27.69
C LEU A 192 -29.15 -10.32 -28.63
N TYR A 193 -30.23 -10.94 -28.14
CA TYR A 193 -31.43 -11.21 -28.94
C TYR A 193 -32.04 -9.91 -29.48
N PHE A 194 -32.23 -8.90 -28.63
CA PHE A 194 -32.77 -7.61 -29.09
C PHE A 194 -31.73 -6.74 -29.79
N GLY A 195 -30.46 -6.80 -29.38
CA GLY A 195 -29.40 -5.94 -29.88
C GLY A 195 -28.84 -6.35 -31.24
N LEU A 196 -28.82 -7.66 -31.55
CA LEU A 196 -28.27 -8.18 -32.81
C LEU A 196 -29.34 -8.54 -33.84
N ASN A 197 -30.62 -8.62 -33.44
CA ASN A 197 -31.71 -8.84 -34.40
C ASN A 197 -32.11 -7.55 -35.12
N ASN A 198 -31.11 -6.93 -35.77
CA ASN A 198 -31.22 -5.74 -36.60
C ASN A 198 -30.06 -5.72 -37.62
N LEU A 199 -30.13 -4.82 -38.60
CA LEU A 199 -29.09 -4.67 -39.64
C LEU A 199 -28.10 -3.54 -39.33
N VAL A 200 -27.94 -3.15 -38.07
CA VAL A 200 -27.09 -2.00 -37.69
C VAL A 200 -25.62 -2.22 -38.10
N LEU A 201 -25.10 -3.44 -37.91
CA LEU A 201 -23.72 -3.80 -38.23
C LEU A 201 -23.45 -3.97 -39.73
N CYS A 202 -24.49 -4.05 -40.56
CA CYS A 202 -24.37 -4.18 -42.02
C CYS A 202 -24.88 -2.94 -42.77
N ASN A 203 -25.24 -1.88 -42.05
CA ASN A 203 -25.76 -0.66 -42.65
C ASN A 203 -24.64 0.10 -43.38
N ALA A 204 -24.99 0.82 -44.45
CA ALA A 204 -24.08 1.70 -45.18
C ALA A 204 -23.43 2.74 -44.26
N TRP A 205 -24.15 3.24 -43.25
CA TRP A 205 -23.59 4.14 -42.24
C TRP A 205 -22.45 3.47 -41.44
N PHE A 206 -22.62 2.21 -41.04
CA PHE A 206 -21.61 1.49 -40.28
C PHE A 206 -20.34 1.26 -41.11
N LEU A 207 -20.51 0.85 -42.37
CA LEU A 207 -19.40 0.60 -43.29
C LEU A 207 -18.69 1.88 -43.77
N SER A 208 -19.43 2.98 -43.97
CA SER A 208 -18.87 4.23 -44.50
C SER A 208 -18.35 5.18 -43.42
N LYS A 209 -18.95 5.17 -42.23
CA LYS A 209 -18.61 6.11 -41.14
C LYS A 209 -18.03 5.39 -39.93
N THR A 210 -18.71 4.39 -39.39
CA THR A 210 -18.26 3.77 -38.13
C THR A 210 -16.90 3.06 -38.31
N ILE A 211 -16.79 2.12 -39.24
CA ILE A 211 -15.55 1.36 -39.45
C ILE A 211 -14.38 2.28 -39.84
N PRO A 212 -14.50 3.18 -40.83
CA PRO A 212 -13.37 4.00 -41.26
C PRO A 212 -12.89 4.96 -40.17
N PHE A 213 -13.80 5.62 -39.44
CA PHE A 213 -13.41 6.56 -38.38
C PHE A 213 -12.70 5.84 -37.23
N PHE A 214 -13.26 4.75 -36.70
CA PHE A 214 -12.63 4.02 -35.61
C PHE A 214 -11.31 3.37 -36.04
N SER A 215 -11.22 2.87 -37.27
CA SER A 215 -9.98 2.29 -37.79
C SER A 215 -8.87 3.34 -37.92
N VAL A 216 -9.18 4.51 -38.46
CA VAL A 216 -8.21 5.61 -38.57
C VAL A 216 -7.78 6.10 -37.18
N PHE A 217 -8.71 6.30 -36.25
CA PHE A 217 -8.37 6.69 -34.87
C PHE A 217 -7.51 5.64 -34.17
N TYR A 218 -7.82 4.36 -34.32
CA TYR A 218 -7.04 3.28 -33.73
C TYR A 218 -5.65 3.19 -34.35
N MET A 219 -5.52 3.31 -35.68
CA MET A 219 -4.23 3.29 -36.37
C MET A 219 -3.35 4.48 -35.96
N LEU A 220 -3.89 5.70 -35.96
CA LEU A 220 -3.18 6.90 -35.54
C LEU A 220 -2.80 6.83 -34.06
N GLY A 221 -3.74 6.42 -33.20
CA GLY A 221 -3.50 6.27 -31.76
C GLY A 221 -2.44 5.20 -31.47
N SER A 222 -2.45 4.06 -32.18
CA SER A 222 -1.45 3.01 -32.02
C SER A 222 -0.08 3.42 -32.54
N TYR A 223 -0.01 4.17 -33.64
CA TYR A 223 1.26 4.60 -34.23
C TYR A 223 1.92 5.73 -33.43
N PHE A 224 1.15 6.73 -33.00
CA PHE A 224 1.64 7.91 -32.28
C PHE A 224 1.46 7.83 -30.76
N TYR A 225 1.17 6.65 -30.20
CA TYR A 225 0.85 6.48 -28.77
C TYR A 225 1.86 7.16 -27.84
N LYS A 226 3.16 6.89 -28.06
CA LYS A 226 4.24 7.43 -27.22
C LYS A 226 4.42 8.93 -27.40
N ASP A 227 4.23 9.44 -28.61
CA ASP A 227 4.41 10.87 -28.90
C ASP A 227 3.29 11.69 -28.25
N ILE A 228 2.04 11.19 -28.33
CA ILE A 228 0.89 11.80 -27.67
C ILE A 228 1.09 11.79 -26.15
N GLN A 229 1.48 10.64 -25.57
CA GLN A 229 1.74 10.53 -24.14
C GLN A 229 2.84 11.49 -23.67
N LYS A 230 3.95 11.56 -24.41
CA LYS A 230 5.06 12.47 -24.11
C LYS A 230 4.65 13.94 -24.21
N TYR A 231 3.81 14.29 -25.19
CA TYR A 231 3.32 15.65 -25.35
C TYR A 231 2.42 16.06 -24.18
N ILE A 232 1.47 15.21 -23.78
CA ILE A 232 0.55 15.47 -22.66
C ILE A 232 1.32 15.58 -21.33
N ASN A 233 2.28 14.69 -21.09
CA ASN A 233 3.00 14.64 -19.82
C ASN A 233 4.17 15.64 -19.74
N LYS A 234 4.48 16.36 -20.83
CA LYS A 234 5.62 17.29 -20.87
C LYS A 234 5.54 18.33 -19.76
N ASP A 235 4.43 19.05 -19.67
CA ASP A 235 4.29 20.15 -18.71
C ASP A 235 4.17 19.63 -17.28
N ILE A 236 3.52 18.48 -17.09
CA ILE A 236 3.42 17.80 -15.79
C ILE A 236 4.83 17.43 -15.29
N ASN A 237 5.65 16.81 -16.13
CA ASN A 237 7.00 16.41 -15.78
C ASN A 237 7.91 17.62 -15.51
N LEU A 238 7.77 18.71 -16.27
CA LEU A 238 8.50 19.95 -16.02
C LEU A 238 8.14 20.56 -14.65
N MET A 239 6.85 20.63 -14.32
CA MET A 239 6.38 21.14 -13.02
C MET A 239 6.85 20.27 -11.85
N ILE A 240 6.86 18.95 -12.05
CA ILE A 240 7.39 17.96 -11.13
C ILE A 240 8.88 18.22 -10.85
N ASP A 241 9.67 18.38 -11.90
CA ASP A 241 11.13 18.58 -11.82
C ASP A 241 11.49 19.93 -11.19
N GLU A 242 10.73 20.99 -11.49
CA GLU A 242 10.92 22.31 -10.90
C GLU A 242 10.60 22.30 -9.40
N ASN A 243 9.47 21.70 -9.00
CA ASN A 243 9.11 21.56 -7.59
C ASN A 243 10.13 20.72 -6.82
N ASN A 244 10.68 19.67 -7.44
CA ASN A 244 11.77 18.87 -6.89
C ASN A 244 12.99 19.71 -6.56
N LYS A 245 13.47 20.47 -7.55
CA LYS A 245 14.65 21.32 -7.40
C LYS A 245 14.41 22.36 -6.31
N ASN A 246 13.25 23.00 -6.32
CA ASN A 246 12.89 24.01 -5.31
C ASN A 246 12.86 23.43 -3.91
N LYS A 247 12.28 22.23 -3.73
CA LYS A 247 12.25 21.54 -2.44
C LYS A 247 13.66 21.23 -1.93
N LEU A 248 14.49 20.58 -2.75
CA LEU A 248 15.85 20.20 -2.37
C LEU A 248 16.72 21.42 -2.05
N LEU A 249 16.63 22.47 -2.87
CA LEU A 249 17.35 23.73 -2.63
C LEU A 249 16.91 24.38 -1.31
N ALA A 250 15.61 24.42 -1.03
CA ALA A 250 15.09 24.98 0.21
C ALA A 250 15.52 24.16 1.44
N GLU A 251 15.42 22.84 1.37
CA GLU A 251 15.87 21.93 2.45
C GLU A 251 17.36 22.13 2.75
N ASP A 252 18.20 22.21 1.72
CA ASP A 252 19.64 22.45 1.87
C ASP A 252 19.97 23.81 2.47
N ILE A 253 19.29 24.88 2.04
CA ILE A 253 19.49 26.23 2.57
C ILE A 253 19.12 26.27 4.06
N ILE A 254 17.94 25.73 4.41
CA ILE A 254 17.46 25.68 5.78
C ILE A 254 18.41 24.86 6.65
N TYR A 255 18.83 23.68 6.19
CA TYR A 255 19.75 22.82 6.92
C TYR A 255 21.10 23.51 7.19
N LYS A 256 21.67 24.18 6.17
CA LYS A 256 22.93 24.94 6.33
C LYS A 256 22.77 26.08 7.33
N GLN A 257 21.66 26.81 7.27
CA GLN A 257 21.39 27.92 8.18
C GLN A 257 21.23 27.44 9.63
N LEU A 258 20.46 26.37 9.85
CA LEU A 258 20.31 25.75 11.17
C LEU A 258 21.65 25.24 11.71
N LYS A 259 22.49 24.66 10.86
CA LYS A 259 23.82 24.20 11.24
C LYS A 259 24.74 25.36 11.64
N LEU A 260 24.65 26.52 10.98
CA LEU A 260 25.41 27.71 11.39
C LEU A 260 24.98 28.19 12.78
N PHE A 261 23.68 28.29 13.03
CA PHE A 261 23.13 28.76 14.32
C PHE A 261 23.23 27.74 15.46
N SER A 262 23.54 26.46 15.17
CA SER A 262 23.71 25.45 16.22
C SER A 262 24.80 25.81 17.26
N LYS A 263 25.81 26.60 16.84
CA LYS A 263 26.92 27.05 17.69
C LYS A 263 26.56 28.17 18.66
N ASP A 264 25.41 28.83 18.48
CA ASP A 264 25.01 29.96 19.34
C ASP A 264 24.74 29.51 20.79
N THR A 265 24.48 28.22 21.00
CA THR A 265 24.30 27.61 22.32
C THR A 265 25.57 27.64 23.18
N GLU A 266 26.75 27.62 22.56
CA GLU A 266 28.06 27.60 23.24
C GLU A 266 28.35 28.91 24.01
N CYS A 267 27.72 30.03 23.62
CA CYS A 267 27.90 31.33 24.28
C CYS A 267 27.54 31.28 25.77
N THR A 268 26.46 30.55 26.11
CA THR A 268 26.00 30.41 27.49
C THR A 268 26.98 29.60 28.35
N GLU A 269 27.55 28.52 27.80
CA GLU A 269 28.58 27.72 28.47
C GLU A 269 29.84 28.53 28.73
N GLN A 270 30.27 29.33 27.75
CA GLN A 270 31.41 30.23 27.89
C GLN A 270 31.17 31.26 29.01
N LEU A 271 29.97 31.82 29.13
CA LEU A 271 29.61 32.78 30.17
C LEU A 271 29.59 32.16 31.58
N ILE A 272 29.12 30.91 31.70
CA ILE A 272 29.18 30.14 32.95
C ILE A 272 30.64 29.84 33.33
N SER A 273 31.45 29.42 32.36
CA SER A 273 32.88 29.13 32.58
C SER A 273 33.64 30.37 33.05
N PHE A 274 33.31 31.54 32.52
CA PHE A 274 33.89 32.82 32.93
C PHE A 274 33.58 33.15 34.39
N LYS A 275 32.32 33.02 34.83
CA LYS A 275 31.93 33.22 36.23
C LYS A 275 32.67 32.28 37.18
N GLN A 276 32.80 31.00 36.82
CA GLN A 276 33.53 30.01 37.63
C GLN A 276 35.03 30.32 37.69
N TYR A 277 35.62 30.78 36.59
CA TYR A 277 37.02 31.18 36.53
C TYR A 277 37.31 32.37 37.45
N CYS A 278 36.46 33.40 37.42
CA CYS A 278 36.58 34.57 38.30
C CYS A 278 36.48 34.20 39.79
N ASN A 279 35.58 33.27 40.15
CA ASN A 279 35.42 32.83 41.54
C ASN A 279 36.55 31.94 42.07
N LYS A 280 37.40 31.36 41.21
CA LYS A 280 38.58 30.57 41.60
C LYS A 280 39.88 31.38 41.69
N LYS A 281 39.92 32.54 41.05
CA LYS A 281 41.11 33.42 40.99
C LYS A 281 41.10 34.56 42.01
N LEU A 282 39.96 34.80 42.65
CA LEU A 282 39.80 35.58 43.87
C LEU A 282 39.92 34.64 45.08
#